data_AF-A0A0D0K1J0-F1
#
_entry.id   AF-A0A0D0K1J0-F1
#
_cell.length_a   1.000
_cell.length_b   1.000
_cell.length_c   1.000
_cell.angle_alpha   90.00
_cell.angle_beta   90.00
_cell.angle_gamma   90.00
#
_symmetry.space_group_name_H-M   'P 1'
#
loop_
_entity.id
_entity.type
_entity.pdbx_description
1 polymer ?
#
loop_
_entity_poly.entity_id
_entity_poly.type
_entity_poly.pdbx_seq_one_letter_code
_entity_poly.pdbx_strand_id
1 'polypeptide(L)'
;MVDQDAVRRNRRHAMLHIRQIALYVSHVALSLPMWQVALCFGRDQSTASLTCQQVEDRRDDAGFDAFVTMVEEAVKPLLETIEAESHA
;
A
#
# COMPACT_ATOMS: atom_id res chain seq x y z
N MET A 1 22.15 -13.97 -23.61
CA MET A 1 21.45 -14.77 -22.60
C MET A 1 20.94 -13.80 -21.54
N VAL A 2 19.64 -13.46 -21.57
CA VAL A 2 19.04 -12.54 -20.58
C VAL A 2 19.06 -13.24 -19.21
N ASP A 3 19.62 -12.57 -18.20
CA ASP A 3 19.76 -13.09 -16.84
C ASP A 3 18.35 -13.27 -16.21
N GLN A 4 17.82 -14.48 -16.32
CA GLN A 4 16.48 -14.81 -15.82
C GLN A 4 16.34 -14.59 -14.31
N ASP A 5 17.44 -14.67 -13.57
CA ASP A 5 17.48 -14.41 -12.13
C ASP A 5 17.38 -12.92 -11.79
N ALA A 6 17.94 -12.04 -12.61
CA ALA A 6 17.77 -10.59 -12.52
C ALA A 6 16.32 -10.20 -12.81
N VAL A 7 15.70 -10.80 -13.85
CA VAL A 7 14.28 -10.56 -14.17
C VAL A 7 13.37 -11.01 -13.02
N ARG A 8 13.62 -12.19 -12.45
CA ARG A 8 12.86 -12.72 -11.30
C ARG A 8 13.04 -11.85 -10.04
N ARG A 9 14.27 -11.41 -9.75
CA ARG A 9 14.55 -10.49 -8.65
C ARG A 9 13.82 -9.17 -8.82
N ASN A 10 13.92 -8.56 -10.01
CA ASN A 10 13.26 -7.29 -10.29
C ASN A 10 11.73 -7.39 -10.13
N ARG A 11 11.13 -8.48 -10.59
CA ARG A 11 9.68 -8.74 -10.40
C ARG A 11 9.31 -8.91 -8.92
N ARG A 12 10.13 -9.59 -8.12
CA ARG A 12 9.91 -9.71 -6.67
C ARG A 12 10.00 -8.35 -5.99
N HIS A 13 10.99 -7.52 -6.34
CA HIS A 13 11.11 -6.16 -5.83
C HIS A 13 9.89 -5.30 -6.19
N ALA A 14 9.44 -5.35 -7.44
CA ALA A 14 8.23 -4.64 -7.87
C ALA A 14 6.98 -5.12 -7.10
N MET A 15 6.79 -6.43 -6.93
CA MET A 15 5.64 -6.97 -6.18
C MET A 15 5.69 -6.64 -4.68
N LEU A 16 6.88 -6.57 -4.09
CA LEU A 16 7.03 -6.09 -2.71
C LEU A 16 6.62 -4.63 -2.61
N HIS A 17 7.09 -3.80 -3.55
CA HIS A 17 6.78 -2.39 -3.57
C HIS A 17 5.28 -2.11 -3.75
N ILE A 18 4.62 -2.83 -4.66
CA ILE A 18 3.16 -2.75 -4.84
C ILE A 18 2.42 -3.11 -3.55
N ARG A 19 2.86 -4.14 -2.82
CA ARG A 19 2.25 -4.51 -1.53
C ARG A 19 2.46 -3.44 -0.46
N GLN A 20 3.61 -2.77 -0.46
CA GLN A 20 3.88 -1.68 0.48
C GLN A 20 2.89 -0.52 0.28
N ILE A 21 2.66 -0.14 -0.98
CA ILE A 21 1.70 0.90 -1.34
C ILE A 21 0.28 0.46 -1.00
N ALA A 22 -0.11 -0.78 -1.32
CA ALA A 22 -1.44 -1.31 -0.99
C ALA A 22 -1.70 -1.31 0.53
N LEU A 23 -0.69 -1.64 1.34
CA LEU A 23 -0.76 -1.58 2.79
C LEU A 23 -0.93 -0.13 3.28
N TYR A 24 -0.11 0.79 2.78
CA TYR A 24 -0.20 2.22 3.11
C TYR A 24 -1.58 2.80 2.76
N VAL A 25 -2.06 2.59 1.54
CA VAL A 25 -3.38 3.07 1.10
C VAL A 25 -4.50 2.43 1.92
N SER A 26 -4.37 1.17 2.34
CA SER A 26 -5.36 0.55 3.23
C SER A 26 -5.38 1.18 4.62
N HIS A 27 -4.24 1.68 5.12
CA HIS A 27 -4.19 2.41 6.38
C HIS A 27 -4.70 3.86 6.22
N VAL A 28 -4.24 4.57 5.19
CA VAL A 28 -4.52 6.00 4.97
C VAL A 28 -5.92 6.23 4.42
N ALA A 29 -6.32 5.50 3.36
CA ALA A 29 -7.62 5.70 2.72
C ALA A 29 -8.77 5.06 3.49
N LEU A 30 -8.56 3.89 4.12
CA LEU A 30 -9.61 3.19 4.88
C LEU A 30 -9.62 3.53 6.38
N SER A 31 -8.69 4.38 6.85
CA SER A 31 -8.49 4.71 8.27
C SER A 31 -8.41 3.48 9.19
N LEU A 32 -8.03 2.32 8.64
CA LEU A 32 -7.97 1.08 9.39
C LEU A 32 -6.83 1.16 10.41
N PRO A 33 -7.04 0.64 11.63
CA PRO A 33 -5.99 0.66 12.63
C PRO A 33 -4.85 -0.26 12.18
N MET A 34 -3.61 0.19 12.42
CA MET A 34 -2.38 -0.46 11.93
C MET A 34 -2.32 -1.97 12.23
N TRP A 35 -2.83 -2.39 13.39
CA TRP A 35 -2.88 -3.80 13.79
C TRP A 35 -3.81 -4.64 12.89
N GLN A 36 -4.94 -4.08 12.45
CA GLN A 36 -5.91 -4.76 11.60
C GLN A 36 -5.37 -4.86 10.17
N VAL A 37 -4.76 -3.78 9.67
CA VAL A 37 -4.06 -3.81 8.38
C VAL A 37 -2.94 -4.85 8.40
N ALA A 38 -2.09 -4.84 9.43
CA ALA A 38 -1.01 -5.83 9.56
C ALA A 38 -1.53 -7.27 9.53
N LEU A 39 -2.63 -7.54 10.26
CA LEU A 39 -3.29 -8.85 10.27
C LEU A 39 -3.82 -9.24 8.88
N CYS A 40 -4.53 -8.35 8.20
CA CYS A 40 -5.06 -8.59 6.85
C CYS A 40 -3.97 -8.92 5.83
N PHE A 41 -2.80 -8.30 5.96
CA PHE A 41 -1.65 -8.54 5.08
C PHE A 41 -0.73 -9.67 5.57
N GLY A 42 -1.05 -10.33 6.69
CA GLY A 42 -0.25 -11.41 7.29
C GLY A 42 1.15 -10.96 7.73
N ARG A 43 1.27 -9.70 8.18
CA ARG A 43 2.53 -9.09 8.61
C ARG A 43 2.47 -8.70 10.08
N ASP A 44 3.65 -8.56 10.68
CA ASP A 44 3.76 -8.01 12.02
C ASP A 44 3.44 -6.50 12.03
N GLN A 45 2.90 -5.99 13.14
CA GLN A 45 2.54 -4.58 13.28
C GLN A 45 3.76 -3.65 13.07
N SER A 46 4.96 -4.08 13.48
CA SER A 46 6.20 -3.34 13.22
C SER A 46 6.55 -3.25 11.74
N THR A 47 6.24 -4.30 10.97
CA THR A 47 6.47 -4.34 9.51
C THR A 47 5.51 -3.39 8.78
N ALA A 48 4.26 -3.31 9.25
CA ALA A 48 3.29 -2.36 8.72
C ALA A 48 3.73 -0.91 9.00
N SER A 49 4.17 -0.61 10.22
CA SER A 49 4.70 0.71 10.58
C SER A 49 5.93 1.11 9.74
N LEU A 50 6.92 0.22 9.63
CA LEU A 50 8.11 0.46 8.80
C LEU A 50 7.74 0.67 7.32
N THR A 51 6.76 -0.06 6.83
CA THR A 51 6.25 0.09 5.45
C THR A 51 5.63 1.46 5.25
N CYS A 52 4.81 1.94 6.19
CA CYS A 52 4.23 3.28 6.09
C CYS A 52 5.32 4.36 6.09
N GLN A 53 6.32 4.24 6.96
CA GLN A 53 7.46 5.16 6.97
C GLN A 53 8.21 5.16 5.63
N GLN A 54 8.48 3.98 5.06
CA GLN A 54 9.16 3.87 3.75
C GLN A 54 8.37 4.47 2.59
N VAL A 55 7.04 4.40 2.63
CA VAL A 55 6.19 5.04 1.63
C VAL A 55 6.23 6.55 1.81
N GLU A 56 6.11 7.04 3.05
CA GLU A 56 6.15 8.46 3.38
C GLU A 56 7.48 9.12 3.03
N ASP A 57 8.61 8.49 3.40
CA ASP A 57 9.97 8.93 3.04
C ASP A 57 10.15 9.02 1.51
N ARG A 58 9.35 8.27 0.75
CA ARG A 58 9.40 8.25 -0.71
C ARG A 58 8.42 9.24 -1.36
N ARG A 59 7.42 9.74 -0.64
CA ARG A 59 6.51 10.82 -1.11
C ARG A 59 7.25 12.15 -1.29
N ASP A 60 8.49 12.28 -0.82
CA ASP A 60 9.38 13.39 -1.17
C ASP A 60 9.66 13.47 -2.70
N ASP A 61 9.51 12.37 -3.43
CA ASP A 61 9.55 12.37 -4.89
C ASP A 61 8.16 12.71 -5.47
N ALA A 62 8.07 13.85 -6.17
CA ALA A 62 6.81 14.34 -6.72
C ALA A 62 6.12 13.37 -7.70
N GLY A 63 6.88 12.55 -8.43
CA GLY A 63 6.31 11.55 -9.34
C GLY A 63 5.68 10.38 -8.58
N PHE A 64 6.33 9.93 -7.52
CA PHE A 64 5.81 8.91 -6.63
C PHE A 64 4.60 9.42 -5.83
N ASP A 65 4.66 10.66 -5.32
CA ASP A 65 3.55 11.27 -4.60
C ASP A 65 2.29 11.39 -5.47
N ALA A 66 2.44 11.85 -6.71
CA ALA A 66 1.33 11.89 -7.66
C ALA A 66 0.75 10.50 -7.93
N PHE A 67 1.59 9.47 -8.04
CA PHE A 67 1.14 8.09 -8.19
C PHE A 67 0.33 7.60 -6.98
N VAL A 68 0.85 7.80 -5.76
CA VAL A 68 0.15 7.40 -4.54
C VAL A 68 -1.17 8.14 -4.40
N THR A 69 -1.18 9.45 -4.67
CA THR A 69 -2.39 10.28 -4.65
C THR A 69 -3.46 9.77 -5.62
N MET A 70 -3.10 9.41 -6.85
CA MET A 70 -4.06 8.82 -7.81
C MET A 70 -4.66 7.49 -7.30
N VAL A 71 -3.85 6.67 -6.63
CA VAL A 71 -4.34 5.40 -6.04
C VAL A 71 -5.27 5.67 -4.87
N GLU A 72 -4.95 6.65 -4.01
CA GLU A 72 -5.82 7.08 -2.91
C GLU A 72 -7.16 7.59 -3.44
N GLU A 73 -7.17 8.43 -4.47
CA GLU A 73 -8.37 8.94 -5.12
C GLU A 73 -9.22 7.81 -5.74
N ALA A 74 -8.58 6.82 -6.36
CA ALA A 74 -9.28 5.68 -6.96
C ALA A 74 -9.97 4.77 -5.93
N VAL A 75 -9.42 4.68 -4.71
CA VAL A 75 -9.97 3.84 -3.62
C VAL A 75 -11.03 4.58 -2.81
N LYS A 76 -11.04 5.92 -2.82
CA LYS A 76 -12.00 6.72 -2.04
C LYS A 76 -13.48 6.36 -2.25
N PRO A 77 -13.99 6.10 -3.47
CA PRO A 77 -15.38 5.67 -3.67
C PRO A 77 -15.68 4.28 -3.07
N LEU A 78 -14.68 3.42 -2.93
CA LEU A 78 -14.83 2.11 -2.29
C LEU A 78 -15.13 2.28 -0.79
N LEU A 79 -14.51 3.27 -0.14
CA LEU A 79 -14.82 3.60 1.26
C LEU A 79 -16.28 4.03 1.41
N GLU A 80 -16.75 4.95 0.56
CA GLU A 80 -18.14 5.43 0.57
C GLU A 80 -19.13 4.26 0.42
N THR A 81 -18.77 3.27 -0.39
CA THR A 81 -19.57 2.04 -0.58
C THR A 81 -19.56 1.17 0.68
N ILE A 82 -18.40 0.97 1.31
CA ILE A 82 -18.26 0.17 2.54
C ILE A 82 -18.96 0.84 3.74
N GLU A 83 -18.87 2.17 3.86
CA GLU A 83 -19.56 2.93 4.90
C GLU A 83 -21.08 2.88 4.72
N ALA A 84 -21.56 2.96 3.48
CA ALA A 84 -22.99 2.83 3.17
C ALA A 84 -23.53 1.42 3.50
N GLU A 85 -22.74 0.36 3.29
CA GLU A 85 -23.09 -1.00 3.69
C GLU A 85 -22.98 -1.24 5.20
N SER A 86 -22.09 -0.54 5.90
CA SER A 86 -21.91 -0.68 7.36
C SER A 86 -22.99 0.02 8.19
N HIS A 87 -23.76 0.94 7.58
CA HIS A 87 -24.88 1.65 8.20
C HIS A 87 -26.26 1.11 7.77
N ALA A 88 -26.31 0.02 7.01
CA ALA A 88 -27.53 -0.70 6.61
C ALA A 88 -27.74 -1.96 7.47
#